data_AF-A0A6V7LFN7-F1
#
_entry.id   AF-A0A6V7LFN7-F1
#
_cell.length_a   1.000
_cell.length_b   1.000
_cell.length_c   1.000
_cell.angle_alpha   90.00
_cell.angle_beta   90.00
_cell.angle_gamma   90.00
#
_symmetry.space_group_name_H-M   'P 1'
#
loop_
_entity.id
_entity.type
_entity.pdbx_description
1 polymer ?
#
loop_
_entity_poly.entity_id
_entity_poly.type
_entity_poly.pdbx_seq_one_letter_code
_entity_poly.pdbx_strand_id
1 'polypeptide(L)' 'NRVKSWKPESNQNVWELSGLLEGDIMPNPQKNGLQDETMRWPAGIVPVHIQEEDF' A
#
# COMPACT_ATOMS: atom_id res chain seq x y z
N ASN A 1 -5.28 -11.75 -5.79
CA ASN A 1 -5.34 -10.52 -6.60
C ASN A 1 -6.18 -10.80 -7.85
N ARG A 2 -7.12 -9.91 -8.20
CA ARG A 2 -8.11 -10.06 -9.30
C ARG A 2 -7.88 -9.13 -10.50
N VAL A 3 -6.77 -8.39 -10.52
CA VAL A 3 -6.42 -7.42 -11.60
C VAL A 3 -6.51 -8.05 -13.00
N LYS A 4 -6.08 -9.30 -13.18
CA LYS A 4 -6.13 -10.02 -14.47
C LYS A 4 -7.54 -10.19 -15.04
N SER A 5 -8.59 -10.03 -14.23
CA SER A 5 -9.99 -10.15 -14.65
C SER A 5 -10.66 -8.80 -14.93
N TRP A 6 -9.94 -7.68 -14.75
CA TRP A 6 -10.46 -6.34 -14.97
C TRP A 6 -10.68 -6.06 -16.46
N LYS A 7 -11.71 -5.27 -16.76
CA LYS A 7 -12.07 -4.79 -18.10
C LYS A 7 -12.49 -3.32 -18.04
N PRO A 8 -12.40 -2.54 -19.13
CA PRO A 8 -12.82 -1.14 -19.15
C PRO A 8 -14.26 -0.88 -18.69
N GLU A 9 -15.15 -1.87 -18.88
CA GLU A 9 -16.56 -1.79 -18.48
C GLU A 9 -16.79 -2.16 -17.00
N SER A 10 -15.72 -2.52 -16.28
CA SER A 10 -15.82 -2.86 -14.86
C SER A 10 -16.10 -1.60 -14.06
N ASN A 11 -17.12 -1.63 -13.22
CA ASN A 11 -17.49 -0.50 -12.36
C ASN A 11 -16.46 -0.18 -11.25
N GLN A 12 -15.45 -1.03 -11.08
CA GLN A 12 -14.47 -0.96 -9.99
C GLN A 12 -13.16 -0.43 -10.54
N ASN A 13 -12.46 0.41 -9.77
CA ASN A 13 -11.09 0.81 -10.10
C ASN A 13 -10.18 -0.43 -10.09
N VAL A 14 -9.33 -0.58 -11.11
CA VAL A 14 -8.41 -1.73 -11.24
C VAL A 14 -7.48 -1.88 -10.05
N TRP A 15 -7.07 -0.77 -9.42
CA TRP A 15 -6.15 -0.76 -8.27
C TRP A 15 -6.77 -1.42 -7.05
N GLU A 16 -8.08 -1.30 -6.83
CA GLU A 16 -8.81 -1.96 -5.74
C GLU A 16 -8.79 -3.50 -5.85
N LEU A 17 -8.44 -4.03 -7.03
CA LEU A 17 -8.32 -5.47 -7.27
C LEU A 17 -6.93 -6.02 -6.95
N SER A 18 -5.97 -5.14 -6.63
CA SER A 18 -4.56 -5.50 -6.36
C SER A 18 -4.42 -6.42 -5.14
N GLY A 19 -5.39 -6.39 -4.23
CA GLY A 19 -5.33 -7.04 -2.93
C GLY A 19 -4.63 -6.19 -1.86
N LEU A 20 -4.20 -4.99 -2.22
CA LEU A 20 -3.81 -3.94 -1.29
C LEU A 20 -5.06 -3.29 -0.70
N LEU A 21 -4.96 -2.78 0.52
CA LEU A 21 -6.02 -2.00 1.15
C LEU A 21 -6.12 -0.65 0.42
N GLU A 22 -7.32 -0.25 0.02
CA GLU A 22 -7.57 0.99 -0.77
C GLU A 22 -6.72 1.06 -2.06
N GLY A 23 -6.27 -0.10 -2.57
CA GLY A 23 -5.53 -0.24 -3.80
C GLY A 23 -4.02 0.02 -3.73
N ASP A 24 -3.52 0.72 -2.70
CA ASP A 24 -2.11 1.12 -2.58
C ASP A 24 -1.47 0.95 -1.18
N ILE A 25 -2.23 0.53 -0.17
CA ILE A 25 -1.70 0.28 1.18
C ILE A 25 -1.41 -1.20 1.38
N MET A 26 -0.18 -1.55 1.76
CA MET A 26 0.15 -2.89 2.26
C MET A 26 -0.34 -3.00 3.72
N PRO A 27 -1.42 -3.76 4.01
CA PRO A 27 -1.99 -3.76 5.35
C PRO A 27 -1.14 -4.60 6.31
N ASN A 28 -0.83 -4.02 7.47
CA ASN A 28 -0.58 -4.78 8.69
C ASN A 28 -1.98 -5.17 9.28
N PRO A 29 -2.14 -6.16 10.17
CA PRO A 29 -3.45 -6.60 10.68
C PRO A 29 -4.35 -5.50 11.27
N GLN A 30 -3.77 -4.36 11.62
CA GLN A 30 -4.49 -3.17 12.06
C GLN A 30 -4.96 -2.35 10.86
N LYS A 31 -6.28 -2.24 10.72
CA LYS A 31 -6.94 -1.42 9.67
C LYS A 31 -7.14 0.01 10.19
N ASN A 32 -7.00 1.00 9.30
CA ASN A 32 -7.18 2.45 9.50
C ASN A 32 -6.00 3.18 10.16
N GLY A 33 -6.13 4.51 10.30
CA GLY A 33 -5.08 5.42 10.75
C GLY A 33 -4.38 4.98 12.04
N LEU A 34 -3.06 4.82 11.96
CA LEU A 34 -2.18 4.49 13.08
C LEU A 34 -2.18 5.64 14.10
N GLN A 35 -2.90 5.46 15.20
CA GLN A 35 -2.95 6.42 16.32
C GLN A 35 -1.87 6.15 17.38
N ASP A 36 -1.36 4.93 17.42
CA ASP A 36 -0.30 4.53 18.35
C ASP A 36 1.01 5.25 18.02
N GLU A 37 1.49 6.07 18.96
CA GLU A 37 2.71 6.86 18.77
C GLU A 37 3.97 5.98 18.67
N THR A 38 3.92 4.75 19.19
CA THR A 38 5.03 3.78 19.10
C THR A 38 5.27 3.26 17.69
N MET A 39 4.30 3.44 16.79
CA MET A 39 4.38 3.05 15.39
C MET A 39 4.99 4.14 14.49
N ARG A 40 5.38 5.29 15.06
CA ARG A 40 6.05 6.37 14.33
C ARG A 40 7.55 6.08 14.19
N TRP A 41 8.15 6.64 13.14
CA TRP A 41 9.61 6.63 13.00
C TRP A 41 10.28 7.37 14.18
N PRO A 42 11.29 6.77 14.85
CA PRO A 42 12.01 7.43 15.92
C PRO A 42 12.59 8.78 15.48
N ALA A 43 12.43 9.81 16.31
CA ALA A 43 12.84 11.18 16.02
C ALA A 43 12.28 11.77 14.70
N GLY A 44 11.27 11.15 14.09
CA GLY A 44 10.73 11.57 12.80
C GLY A 44 11.68 11.35 11.61
N ILE A 45 12.67 10.46 11.74
CA ILE A 45 13.67 10.20 10.70
C ILE A 45 13.33 8.93 9.94
N VAL A 46 13.20 9.02 8.62
CA VAL A 46 12.98 7.88 7.73
C VAL A 46 14.29 7.51 7.02
N PRO A 47 15.01 6.47 7.46
CA PRO A 47 16.17 5.96 6.73
C PRO A 47 15.71 5.32 5.42
N VAL A 48 16.44 5.60 4.35
CA VAL A 48 16.14 5.08 3.00
C VAL A 48 17.37 4.36 2.46
N HIS A 49 17.13 3.30 1.71
CA HIS A 49 18.13 2.64 0.89
C HIS A 49 17.64 2.62 -0.55
N ILE A 50 18.45 3.15 -1.46
CA ILE A 50 18.16 3.15 -2.89
C ILE A 50 18.94 1.99 -3.51
N GLN A 51 18.23 1.05 -4.10
CA GLN A 51 18.82 -0.06 -4.85
C GLN A 51 18.99 0.40 -6.30
N GLU A 52 20.24 0.48 -6.78
CA GLU A 52 20.55 1.01 -8.12
C GLU A 52 20.10 0.07 -9.25
N GLU A 53 19.90 -1.21 -8.95
CA GLU A 53 19.57 -2.27 -9.90
C GLU A 53 18.15 -2.15 -10.51
N ASP A 54 17.29 -1.32 -9.90
CA ASP A 54 15.89 -1.13 -10.28
C ASP A 54 15.65 0.11 -11.18
N PHE A 55 16.71 0.80 -11.62
CA PHE A 55 16.66 1.97 -12.51
C PHE A 55 16.89 1.66 -14.00
#